data_AF-A0AAD7FG24-F1
#
_entry.id   AF-A0AAD7FG24-F1
#
_cell.length_a   1.000
_cell.length_b   1.000
_cell.length_c   1.000
_cell.angle_alpha   90.00
_cell.angle_beta   90.00
_cell.angle_gamma   90.00
#
_symmetry.space_group_name_H-M   'P 1'
#
loop_
_entity.id
_entity.type
_entity.pdbx_description
1 polymer ?
#
loop_
_entity_poly.entity_id
_entity_poly.type
_entity_poly.pdbx_seq_one_letter_code
_entity_poly.pdbx_strand_id
1 'polypeptide(L)'
;MPAIRKDTFALPSEFVKHATRPESASALPDTTYYPTTNALRAQFRTQTGKRVTPHQWAVYDFTRTIPPGKVATYKDVCQAVGGSPRSVGGALRTNSFAPFVPCHRVIASSLFIGGFLGEWGKEHRTGTQYNRKLELLLTEGVAFTAEGYLKGTDLLWRKDIST
;
A
#
# COMPACT_ATOMS: atom_id res chain seq x y z
N MET A 1 -6.64 39.57 -33.17
CA MET A 1 -6.47 38.10 -33.18
C MET A 1 -4.98 37.78 -33.04
N PRO A 2 -4.49 37.45 -31.83
CA PRO A 2 -3.22 36.74 -31.69
C PRO A 2 -3.37 35.40 -30.94
N ALA A 3 -2.40 34.55 -31.22
CA ALA A 3 -2.39 33.10 -31.13
C ALA A 3 -2.29 32.47 -29.73
N ILE A 4 -2.75 31.22 -29.68
CA ILE A 4 -2.58 30.22 -28.62
C ILE A 4 -1.08 29.99 -28.34
N ARG A 5 -0.69 30.01 -27.06
CA ARG A 5 0.54 29.37 -26.57
C ARG A 5 0.19 28.17 -25.69
N LYS A 6 0.66 27.00 -26.12
CA LYS A 6 0.63 25.74 -25.37
C LYS A 6 1.87 25.71 -24.48
N ASP A 7 1.74 26.18 -23.25
CA ASP A 7 2.84 26.09 -22.29
C ASP A 7 2.79 24.72 -21.60
N THR A 8 3.63 23.83 -22.14
CA THR A 8 4.02 22.54 -21.57
C THR A 8 4.57 22.75 -20.17
N PHE A 9 3.86 22.25 -19.15
CA PHE A 9 4.30 22.29 -17.76
C PHE A 9 5.40 21.25 -17.53
N ALA A 10 6.65 21.61 -17.82
CA ALA A 10 7.82 20.83 -17.43
C ALA A 10 8.08 21.01 -15.93
N LEU A 11 8.18 19.92 -15.18
CA LEU A 11 8.52 19.95 -13.75
C LEU A 11 10.03 20.26 -13.57
N PRO A 12 10.40 21.03 -12.54
CA PRO A 12 11.78 21.46 -12.31
C PRO A 12 12.73 20.31 -11.93
N SER A 13 13.95 20.36 -12.48
CA SER A 13 14.99 19.32 -12.49
C SER A 13 15.78 19.12 -11.18
N GLU A 14 15.31 19.61 -10.03
CA GLU A 14 16.11 19.63 -8.78
C GLU A 14 15.79 18.49 -7.79
N PHE A 15 15.03 17.46 -8.20
CA PHE A 15 14.70 16.29 -7.36
C PHE A 15 15.41 14.99 -7.81
N VAL A 16 16.56 15.09 -8.47
CA VAL A 16 17.44 13.94 -8.76
C VAL A 16 18.73 14.04 -7.95
N LYS A 17 18.63 13.96 -6.62
CA LYS A 17 19.81 13.75 -5.77
C LYS A 17 19.97 12.26 -5.51
N HIS A 18 20.97 11.71 -6.21
CA HIS A 18 21.50 10.37 -6.08
C HIS A 18 21.94 10.11 -4.63
N ALA A 19 21.27 9.18 -3.95
CA ALA A 19 21.91 8.38 -2.92
C ALA A 19 22.36 7.09 -3.61
N THR A 20 23.62 7.07 -4.04
CA THR A 20 24.30 5.86 -4.52
C THR A 20 24.23 4.79 -3.41
N ARG A 21 23.53 3.70 -3.70
CA ARG A 21 23.44 2.53 -2.83
C ARG A 21 24.86 1.94 -2.64
N PRO A 22 25.28 1.56 -1.42
CA PRO A 22 26.53 0.84 -1.25
C PRO A 22 26.51 -0.42 -2.11
N GLU A 23 27.58 -0.58 -2.87
CA GLU A 23 27.82 -1.69 -3.79
C GLU A 23 28.21 -2.93 -2.97
N SER A 24 27.22 -3.69 -2.48
CA SER A 24 27.34 -5.13 -2.25
C SER A 24 26.03 -5.75 -1.74
N ALA A 25 25.72 -6.92 -2.33
CA ALA A 25 24.67 -7.90 -2.01
C ALA A 25 23.24 -7.64 -2.54
N SER A 26 22.95 -8.08 -3.76
CA SER A 26 21.62 -8.66 -4.11
C SER A 26 21.65 -9.33 -5.50
N ALA A 27 21.64 -10.67 -5.54
CA ALA A 27 21.60 -11.52 -6.72
C ALA A 27 20.19 -11.62 -7.39
N LEU A 28 19.39 -10.56 -7.32
CA LEU A 28 18.12 -10.48 -8.03
C LEU A 28 18.36 -9.77 -9.37
N PRO A 29 17.82 -10.26 -10.50
CA PRO A 29 17.94 -9.53 -11.76
C PRO A 29 17.30 -8.14 -11.59
N ASP A 30 17.93 -7.11 -12.16
CA ASP A 30 17.59 -5.69 -12.03
C ASP A 30 16.11 -5.34 -12.35
N THR A 31 15.36 -6.29 -12.90
CA THR A 31 13.95 -6.16 -13.28
C THR A 31 12.94 -6.72 -12.26
N THR A 32 13.36 -7.42 -11.20
CA THR A 32 12.40 -8.01 -10.23
C THR A 32 12.07 -7.03 -9.10
N TYR A 33 11.12 -6.12 -9.38
CA TYR A 33 10.58 -5.21 -8.37
C TYR A 33 9.84 -5.93 -7.23
N TYR A 34 9.17 -7.06 -7.52
CA TYR A 34 8.44 -7.86 -6.53
C TYR A 34 8.77 -9.36 -6.66
N PRO A 35 9.54 -9.96 -5.73
CA PRO A 35 9.89 -11.38 -5.74
C PRO A 35 8.67 -12.30 -5.62
N THR A 36 8.46 -13.17 -6.62
CA THR A 36 7.34 -14.12 -6.65
C THR A 36 7.73 -15.56 -6.30
N THR A 37 9.01 -15.94 -6.43
CA THR A 37 9.48 -17.29 -6.10
C THR A 37 10.14 -17.34 -4.72
N ASN A 38 10.12 -18.52 -4.09
CA ASN A 38 10.76 -18.73 -2.79
C ASN A 38 12.26 -18.44 -2.82
N ALA A 39 12.96 -18.78 -3.91
CA ALA A 39 14.38 -18.51 -4.09
C ALA A 39 14.67 -17.00 -4.09
N LEU A 40 13.90 -16.22 -4.86
CA LEU A 40 14.07 -14.76 -4.92
C LEU A 40 13.69 -14.10 -3.57
N ARG A 41 12.61 -14.57 -2.93
CA ARG A 41 12.19 -14.08 -1.60
C ARG A 41 13.21 -14.37 -0.50
N ALA A 42 13.91 -15.50 -0.56
CA ALA A 42 14.95 -15.86 0.40
C ALA A 42 16.15 -14.90 0.34
N GLN A 43 16.46 -14.38 -0.86
CA GLN A 43 17.56 -13.46 -1.10
C GLN A 43 17.17 -11.99 -0.91
N PHE A 44 15.89 -11.64 -1.07
CA PHE A 44 15.41 -10.28 -0.94
C PHE A 44 15.71 -9.68 0.46
N ARG A 45 16.17 -8.43 0.46
CA ARG A 45 16.35 -7.61 1.66
C ARG A 45 15.68 -6.26 1.44
N THR A 46 15.04 -5.74 2.48
CA THR A 46 14.52 -4.37 2.48
C THR A 46 15.67 -3.37 2.35
N GLN A 47 15.37 -2.10 2.11
CA GLN A 47 16.37 -1.02 2.10
C GLN A 47 17.18 -0.94 3.41
N THR A 48 16.60 -1.38 4.52
CA THR A 48 17.24 -1.46 5.84
C THR A 48 17.97 -2.78 6.12
N GLY A 49 18.14 -3.63 5.10
CA GLY A 49 18.82 -4.92 5.22
C GLY A 49 17.99 -6.03 5.91
N LYS A 50 16.73 -5.77 6.26
CA LYS A 50 15.88 -6.75 6.95
C LYS A 50 15.32 -7.78 5.99
N ARG A 51 15.10 -9.00 6.48
CA ARG A 51 14.36 -10.04 5.76
C ARG A 51 12.86 -9.77 5.85
N VAL A 52 12.16 -10.01 4.76
CA VAL A 52 10.69 -10.04 4.74
C VAL A 52 10.24 -11.44 5.18
N THR A 53 9.39 -11.50 6.19
CA THR A 53 8.93 -12.77 6.79
C THR A 53 7.92 -13.48 5.88
N PRO A 54 7.72 -14.80 6.03
CA PRO A 54 6.67 -15.53 5.31
C PRO A 54 5.28 -14.90 5.50
N HIS A 55 4.96 -14.45 6.73
CA HIS A 55 3.71 -13.74 7.02
C HIS A 55 3.59 -12.42 6.26
N GLN A 56 4.66 -11.62 6.20
CA GLN A 56 4.65 -10.37 5.44
C GLN A 56 4.44 -10.62 3.94
N TRP A 57 5.11 -11.62 3.36
CA TRP A 57 4.90 -12.01 1.97
C TRP A 57 3.45 -12.42 1.69
N ALA A 58 2.86 -13.24 2.56
CA ALA A 58 1.47 -13.65 2.42
C ALA A 58 0.50 -12.45 2.46
N VAL A 59 0.73 -11.51 3.38
CA VAL A 59 -0.05 -10.25 3.46
C VAL A 59 0.11 -9.43 2.18
N TYR A 60 1.33 -9.28 1.65
CA TYR A 60 1.60 -8.51 0.43
C TYR A 60 0.95 -9.15 -0.80
N ASP A 61 1.05 -10.47 -0.94
CA ASP A 61 0.41 -11.23 -2.02
C ASP A 61 -1.10 -11.08 -2.00
N PHE A 62 -1.72 -11.23 -0.83
CA PHE A 62 -3.16 -11.05 -0.69
C PHE A 62 -3.58 -9.61 -1.01
N THR A 63 -2.87 -8.62 -0.48
CA THR A 63 -3.21 -7.20 -0.69
C THR A 63 -3.18 -6.82 -2.17
N ARG A 64 -2.27 -7.41 -2.97
CA ARG A 64 -2.21 -7.22 -4.42
C ARG A 64 -3.43 -7.75 -5.18
N THR A 65 -4.20 -8.66 -4.58
CA THR A 65 -5.41 -9.21 -5.21
C THR A 65 -6.63 -8.30 -5.03
N ILE A 66 -6.57 -7.29 -4.16
CA ILE A 66 -7.65 -6.32 -3.96
C ILE A 66 -7.70 -5.39 -5.18
N PRO A 67 -8.78 -5.38 -5.98
CA PRO A 67 -8.86 -4.57 -7.18
C PRO A 67 -8.95 -3.06 -6.85
N PRO A 68 -8.52 -2.18 -7.76
CA PRO A 68 -8.81 -0.74 -7.65
C PRO A 68 -10.31 -0.50 -7.50
N GLY A 69 -10.69 0.49 -6.69
CA GLY A 69 -12.10 0.82 -6.45
C GLY A 69 -12.79 -0.10 -5.43
N LYS A 70 -12.04 -1.02 -4.81
CA LYS A 70 -12.52 -1.83 -3.69
C LYS A 70 -11.56 -1.78 -2.51
N VAL A 71 -12.09 -2.10 -1.34
CA VAL A 71 -11.32 -2.16 -0.09
C VAL A 71 -11.57 -3.48 0.63
N ALA A 72 -10.54 -3.98 1.31
CA ALA A 72 -10.66 -5.10 2.25
C ALA A 72 -10.46 -4.60 3.68
N THR A 73 -10.97 -5.32 4.67
CA THR A 73 -10.67 -5.01 6.07
C THR A 73 -9.43 -5.78 6.54
N TYR A 74 -8.78 -5.30 7.60
CA TYR A 74 -7.72 -6.08 8.27
C TYR A 74 -8.22 -7.47 8.68
N LYS A 75 -9.50 -7.61 9.05
CA LYS A 75 -10.11 -8.92 9.37
C LYS A 75 -10.15 -9.83 8.15
N ASP A 76 -10.57 -9.32 6.99
CA ASP A 76 -10.63 -10.11 5.75
C ASP A 76 -9.22 -10.63 5.37
N VAL A 77 -8.19 -9.78 5.51
CA VAL A 77 -6.80 -10.20 5.29
C VAL A 77 -6.39 -11.29 6.28
N CYS A 78 -6.69 -11.13 7.57
CA CYS A 78 -6.37 -12.13 8.59
C CYS A 78 -7.07 -13.47 8.34
N GLN A 79 -8.32 -13.45 7.86
CA GLN A 79 -9.05 -14.67 7.53
C GLN A 79 -8.41 -15.41 6.37
N ALA A 80 -7.81 -14.70 5.41
CA ALA A 80 -7.18 -15.30 4.25
C ALA A 80 -5.74 -15.78 4.50
N VAL A 81 -4.95 -15.08 5.34
CA VAL A 81 -3.51 -15.35 5.50
C VAL A 81 -3.11 -15.79 6.92
N GLY A 82 -4.05 -15.76 7.87
CA GLY A 82 -3.80 -15.98 9.30
C GLY A 82 -3.27 -14.74 10.03
N GLY A 83 -2.90 -14.95 11.30
CA GLY A 83 -2.37 -13.89 12.17
C GLY A 83 -3.45 -13.05 12.86
N SER A 84 -3.16 -11.77 13.11
CA SER A 84 -4.06 -10.84 13.78
C SER A 84 -4.12 -9.49 13.06
N PRO A 85 -5.18 -8.68 13.25
CA PRO A 85 -5.27 -7.36 12.61
C PRO A 85 -4.05 -6.48 12.89
N ARG A 86 -3.47 -6.59 14.10
CA ARG A 86 -2.24 -5.89 14.48
C ARG A 86 -1.01 -6.40 13.71
N SER A 87 -0.86 -7.70 13.51
CA SER A 87 0.27 -8.25 12.74
C SER A 87 0.17 -7.90 11.26
N VAL A 88 -1.04 -7.92 10.68
CA VAL A 88 -1.28 -7.44 9.31
C VAL A 88 -0.98 -5.94 9.19
N GLY A 89 -1.46 -5.12 10.12
CA GLY A 89 -1.13 -3.69 10.17
C GLY A 89 0.37 -3.43 10.27
N GLY A 90 1.09 -4.22 11.06
CA GLY A 90 2.55 -4.17 11.15
C GLY A 90 3.26 -4.52 9.84
N ALA A 91 2.79 -5.55 9.13
CA ALA A 91 3.31 -5.93 7.82
C ALA A 91 3.09 -4.83 6.77
N LEU A 92 1.88 -4.28 6.70
CA LEU A 92 1.54 -3.22 5.74
C LEU A 92 2.23 -1.89 6.05
N ARG A 93 2.47 -1.57 7.33
CA ARG A 93 3.25 -0.38 7.74
C ARG A 93 4.71 -0.44 7.29
N THR A 94 5.26 -1.64 7.11
CA THR A 94 6.66 -1.87 6.70
C THR A 94 6.80 -2.26 5.23
N ASN A 95 5.72 -2.10 4.45
CA ASN A 95 5.67 -2.44 3.04
C ASN A 95 6.68 -1.63 2.22
N SER A 96 7.75 -2.29 1.77
CA SER A 96 8.79 -1.70 0.92
C SER A 96 8.40 -1.62 -0.56
N PHE A 97 7.23 -2.16 -0.93
CA PHE A 97 6.74 -2.26 -2.30
C PHE A 97 5.57 -1.30 -2.56
N ALA A 98 5.35 -0.29 -1.73
CA ALA A 98 4.34 0.72 -2.02
C ALA A 98 4.80 1.58 -3.24
N PRO A 99 3.91 1.97 -4.17
CA PRO A 99 2.46 1.71 -4.20
C PRO A 99 2.03 0.39 -4.88
N PHE A 100 2.97 -0.39 -5.43
CA PHE A 100 2.68 -1.64 -6.15
C PHE A 100 1.93 -2.68 -5.30
N VAL A 101 2.28 -2.81 -4.02
CA VAL A 101 1.43 -3.47 -3.01
C VAL A 101 0.50 -2.39 -2.44
N PRO A 102 -0.81 -2.43 -2.75
CA PRO A 102 -1.73 -1.32 -2.49
C PRO A 102 -2.22 -1.33 -1.03
N CYS A 103 -1.32 -1.03 -0.09
CA CYS A 103 -1.63 -1.05 1.34
C CYS A 103 -2.70 -0.04 1.77
N HIS A 104 -2.98 0.98 0.94
CA HIS A 104 -4.09 1.92 1.15
C HIS A 104 -5.48 1.29 0.93
N ARG A 105 -5.59 0.11 0.30
CA ARG A 105 -6.88 -0.58 0.12
C ARG A 105 -7.33 -1.40 1.34
N VAL A 106 -6.52 -1.48 2.39
CA VAL A 106 -6.87 -2.22 3.61
C VAL A 106 -7.31 -1.25 4.71
N ILE A 107 -8.54 -1.40 5.22
CA ILE A 107 -9.17 -0.50 6.20
C ILE A 107 -9.56 -1.22 7.50
N ALA A 108 -10.05 -0.48 8.50
CA ALA A 108 -10.54 -1.06 9.74
C ALA A 108 -11.79 -1.92 9.52
N SER A 109 -11.99 -2.95 10.34
CA SER A 109 -13.19 -3.79 10.30
C SER A 109 -14.48 -3.04 10.64
N SER A 110 -14.38 -1.88 11.29
CA SER A 110 -15.48 -0.93 11.52
C SER A 110 -15.83 -0.11 10.29
N LEU A 111 -15.20 -0.38 9.14
CA LEU A 111 -15.29 0.41 7.90
C LEU A 111 -14.70 1.81 7.99
N PHE A 112 -13.97 2.09 9.07
CA PHE A 112 -13.17 3.30 9.20
C PHE A 112 -11.89 3.19 8.38
N ILE A 113 -11.53 4.26 7.66
CA ILE A 113 -10.37 4.30 6.75
C ILE A 113 -9.01 4.08 7.43
N GLY A 114 -8.89 4.21 8.76
CA GLY A 114 -7.63 4.27 9.49
C GLY A 114 -6.62 3.12 9.28
N GLY A 115 -5.43 3.29 9.85
CA GLY A 115 -4.35 2.29 9.89
C GLY A 115 -3.27 2.44 8.81
N PHE A 116 -3.30 3.50 8.00
CA PHE A 116 -2.31 3.75 6.95
C PHE A 116 -0.99 4.24 7.51
N LEU A 117 0.09 3.50 7.27
CA LEU A 117 1.42 3.74 7.85
C LEU A 117 1.39 3.95 9.39
N GLY A 118 0.35 3.43 10.06
CA GLY A 118 0.16 3.55 11.51
C GLY A 118 -0.59 4.80 11.98
N GLU A 119 -1.14 5.63 11.09
CA GLU A 119 -2.00 6.75 11.48
C GLU A 119 -3.49 6.38 11.48
N TRP A 120 -4.22 6.88 12.49
CA TRP A 120 -5.63 6.58 12.75
C TRP A 120 -6.42 7.88 12.91
N GLY A 121 -7.00 8.38 11.82
CA GLY A 121 -7.80 9.61 11.84
C GLY A 121 -6.99 10.88 11.62
N LYS A 122 -7.70 12.00 11.53
CA LYS A 122 -7.15 13.34 11.24
C LYS A 122 -6.24 13.87 12.35
N GLU A 123 -6.54 13.52 13.60
CA GLU A 123 -5.86 14.07 14.80
C GLU A 123 -4.67 13.21 15.25
N HIS A 124 -4.51 12.01 14.70
CA HIS A 124 -3.44 11.11 15.14
C HIS A 124 -2.12 11.44 14.45
N ARG A 125 -1.11 11.80 15.26
CA ARG A 125 0.23 12.25 14.84
C ARG A 125 0.17 13.51 13.98
N THR A 126 0.15 13.37 12.67
CA THR A 126 0.17 14.49 11.72
C THR A 126 -1.09 14.59 10.88
N GLY A 127 -1.90 13.53 10.82
CA GLY A 127 -3.05 13.43 9.89
C GLY A 127 -2.65 13.33 8.41
N THR A 128 -1.37 13.53 8.06
CA THR A 128 -0.87 13.53 6.69
C THR A 128 -1.11 12.19 6.00
N GLN A 129 -0.88 11.08 6.72
CA GLN A 129 -1.05 9.75 6.14
C GLN A 129 -2.53 9.40 6.00
N TYR A 130 -3.35 9.85 6.94
CA TYR A 130 -4.81 9.74 6.83
C TYR A 130 -5.32 10.44 5.56
N ASN A 131 -4.94 11.70 5.33
CA ASN A 131 -5.36 12.46 4.15
C ASN A 131 -4.83 11.85 2.85
N ARG A 132 -3.56 11.41 2.83
CA ARG A 132 -2.99 10.72 1.67
C ARG A 132 -3.76 9.45 1.31
N LYS A 133 -4.21 8.67 2.30
CA LYS A 133 -5.03 7.48 2.04
C LYS A 133 -6.40 7.84 1.49
N LEU A 134 -7.03 8.90 2.01
CA LEU A 134 -8.29 9.41 1.45
C LEU A 134 -8.13 9.77 -0.02
N GLU A 135 -7.08 10.51 -0.39
CA GLU A 135 -6.84 10.92 -1.78
C GLU A 135 -6.62 9.73 -2.71
N LEU A 136 -5.80 8.75 -2.30
CA LEU A 136 -5.56 7.54 -3.08
C LEU A 136 -6.85 6.75 -3.32
N LEU A 137 -7.65 6.57 -2.27
CA LEU A 137 -8.92 5.84 -2.37
C LEU A 137 -9.96 6.61 -3.18
N LEU A 138 -10.03 7.93 -3.02
CA LEU A 138 -10.92 8.77 -3.81
C LEU A 138 -10.57 8.73 -5.30
N THR A 139 -9.29 8.73 -5.65
CA THR A 139 -8.80 8.59 -7.03
C THR A 139 -9.20 7.24 -7.64
N GLU A 140 -9.34 6.21 -6.81
CA GLU A 140 -9.86 4.90 -7.21
C GLU A 140 -11.40 4.80 -7.21
N GLY A 141 -12.11 5.88 -6.86
CA GLY A 141 -13.58 5.91 -6.79
C GLY A 141 -14.16 5.43 -5.46
N VAL A 142 -13.35 5.27 -4.42
CA VAL A 142 -13.78 4.85 -3.08
C VAL A 142 -13.97 6.08 -2.19
N ALA A 143 -15.22 6.38 -1.83
CA ALA A 143 -15.57 7.54 -1.02
C ALA A 143 -15.77 7.20 0.47
N PHE A 144 -15.50 8.19 1.32
CA PHE A 144 -15.71 8.12 2.77
C PHE A 144 -16.59 9.28 3.25
N THR A 145 -17.22 9.13 4.42
CA THR A 145 -17.95 10.20 5.12
C THR A 145 -16.98 11.21 5.73
N ALA A 146 -17.49 12.35 6.18
CA ALA A 146 -16.68 13.38 6.83
C ALA A 146 -15.99 12.86 8.11
N GLU A 147 -16.63 11.87 8.75
CA GLU A 147 -16.19 11.15 9.94
C GLU A 147 -15.23 9.99 9.60
N GLY A 148 -14.98 9.70 8.32
CA GLY A 148 -13.99 8.72 7.89
C GLY A 148 -14.48 7.27 7.71
N TYR A 149 -15.80 7.07 7.58
CA TYR A 149 -16.40 5.75 7.34
C TYR A 149 -16.70 5.53 5.85
N LEU A 150 -16.56 4.30 5.37
CA LEU A 150 -16.78 3.94 3.96
C LEU A 150 -18.23 4.25 3.53
N LYS A 151 -18.40 4.91 2.37
CA LYS A 151 -19.71 5.13 1.74
C LYS A 151 -20.02 3.99 0.78
N GLY A 152 -20.79 3.01 1.23
CA GLY A 152 -21.23 1.86 0.42
C GLY A 152 -20.52 0.57 0.78
N THR A 153 -21.26 -0.42 1.25
CA THR A 153 -20.73 -1.74 1.59
C THR A 153 -20.45 -2.61 0.37
N ASP A 154 -21.01 -2.25 -0.78
CA ASP A 154 -20.72 -2.85 -2.09
C ASP A 154 -19.27 -2.65 -2.53
N LEU A 155 -18.57 -1.67 -1.95
CA LEU A 155 -17.14 -1.43 -2.16
C LEU A 155 -16.23 -2.37 -1.35
N LEU A 156 -16.80 -3.16 -0.43
CA LEU A 156 -16.04 -4.20 0.27
C LEU A 156 -15.75 -5.37 -0.66
N TRP A 157 -14.46 -5.63 -0.83
CA TRP A 157 -13.98 -6.82 -1.50
C TRP A 157 -13.74 -7.92 -0.49
N ARG A 158 -14.35 -9.07 -0.75
CA ARG A 158 -14.07 -10.33 -0.07
C ARG A 158 -13.58 -11.29 -1.12
N LYS A 159 -12.45 -11.94 -0.85
CA LYS A 159 -12.06 -13.10 -1.63
C LYS A 159 -13.04 -14.21 -1.29
N ASP A 160 -13.67 -14.82 -2.29
CA ASP A 160 -14.40 -16.06 -2.07
C ASP A 160 -13.40 -17.11 -1.57
N ILE A 161 -13.39 -17.33 -0.26
CA ILE A 161 -12.68 -18.44 0.34
C ILE A 161 -13.64 -19.61 0.19
N SER A 162 -13.77 -20.13 -1.03
CA SER A 162 -14.42 -21.42 -1.25
C SER A 162 -13.71 -22.43 -0.35
N THR A 163 -14.43 -22.87 0.68
CA THR A 163 -13.98 -23.86 1.67
C THR A 163 -13.82 -25.22 1.01
#